data_AF-A0A0B1SJR0-F1
#
_entry.id   AF-A0A0B1SJR0-F1
#
_cell.length_a   1.000
_cell.length_b   1.000
_cell.length_c   1.000
_cell.angle_alpha   90.00
_cell.angle_beta   90.00
_cell.angle_gamma   90.00
#
_symmetry.space_group_name_H-M   'P 1'
#
loop_
_entity.id
_entity.type
_entity.pdbx_description
1 polymer ?
#
loop_
_entity_poly.entity_id
_entity_poly.type
_entity_poly.pdbx_seq_one_letter_code
_entity_poly.pdbx_strand_id
1 'polypeptide(L)'
;MIDQWISENQVTLDGRGIPRPVFEFNEASFPNELTDLLYAKFQKPTVIQSISWPIAMSGRDIISIAKTGSGKTLAFILPGIVHTTKQQPRARYDGPSVLVLLPTRELAQQVQEVIFFCGP
;
A
#
# COMPACT_ATOMS: atom_id res chain seq x y z
N MET A 1 1.01 -19.91 -13.49
CA MET A 1 -0.11 -19.84 -12.51
C MET A 1 0.33 -19.03 -11.28
N ILE A 2 -0.57 -18.50 -10.45
CA ILE A 2 -0.21 -17.65 -9.28
C ILE A 2 0.82 -18.34 -8.38
N ASP A 3 0.68 -19.65 -8.16
CA ASP A 3 1.61 -20.44 -7.33
C ASP A 3 3.05 -20.42 -7.86
N GLN A 4 3.20 -20.42 -9.19
CA GLN A 4 4.50 -20.30 -9.83
C GLN A 4 5.12 -18.93 -9.55
N TRP A 5 4.35 -17.85 -9.67
CA TRP A 5 4.84 -16.50 -9.35
C TRP A 5 5.21 -16.37 -7.87
N ILE A 6 4.42 -16.96 -6.96
CA ILE A 6 4.72 -17.00 -5.52
C ILE A 6 6.06 -17.71 -5.28
N SER A 7 6.26 -18.88 -5.89
CA SER A 7 7.51 -19.64 -5.78
C SER A 7 8.71 -18.88 -6.36
N GLU A 8 8.57 -18.30 -7.56
CA GLU A 8 9.64 -17.55 -8.25
C GLU A 8 10.07 -16.30 -7.45
N ASN A 9 9.13 -15.65 -6.76
CA ASN A 9 9.39 -14.46 -5.96
C ASN A 9 9.67 -14.78 -4.48
N GLN A 10 9.82 -16.06 -4.12
CA GLN A 10 10.12 -16.53 -2.76
C GLN A 10 9.13 -15.97 -1.72
N VAL A 11 7.86 -15.89 -2.09
CA VAL A 11 6.79 -15.37 -1.23
C VAL A 11 6.28 -16.51 -0.34
N THR A 12 6.15 -16.22 0.95
CA THR A 12 5.42 -17.08 1.89
C THR A 12 4.16 -16.34 2.33
N LEU A 13 3.02 -17.02 2.29
CA LEU A 13 1.72 -16.48 2.67
C LEU A 13 1.13 -17.35 3.79
N ASP A 14 0.72 -16.71 4.87
CA ASP A 14 0.02 -17.34 5.99
C ASP A 14 -1.26 -16.54 6.31
N GLY A 15 -2.36 -17.26 6.54
CA GLY A 15 -3.69 -16.67 6.72
C GLY A 15 -4.78 -17.35 5.89
N ARG A 16 -6.04 -17.01 6.19
CA ARG A 16 -7.22 -17.61 5.54
C ARG A 16 -7.78 -16.68 4.48
N GLY A 17 -8.14 -17.24 3.31
CA GLY A 17 -8.79 -16.49 2.24
C GLY A 17 -7.99 -15.27 1.79
N ILE A 18 -6.68 -15.40 1.65
CA ILE A 18 -5.80 -14.34 1.16
C ILE A 18 -6.23 -14.00 -0.27
N PRO A 19 -6.47 -12.72 -0.62
CA PRO A 19 -6.96 -12.38 -1.95
C PRO A 19 -5.85 -12.62 -2.95
N ARG A 20 -6.22 -12.73 -4.22
CA ARG A 20 -5.27 -12.89 -5.30
C ARG A 20 -4.30 -11.68 -5.34
N PRO A 21 -2.99 -11.91 -5.59
CA PRO A 21 -2.04 -10.83 -5.81
C PRO A 21 -2.43 -9.96 -7.01
N VAL A 22 -2.12 -8.67 -6.94
CA VAL A 22 -2.24 -7.75 -8.07
C VAL A 22 -0.91 -7.64 -8.80
N PHE A 23 -0.94 -7.74 -10.13
CA PHE A 23 0.23 -7.70 -11.00
C PHE A 23 0.36 -6.36 -11.74
N GLU A 24 -0.73 -5.61 -11.82
CA GLU A 24 -0.82 -4.29 -12.44
C GLU A 24 -1.43 -3.26 -11.46
N PHE A 25 -1.12 -1.97 -11.62
CA PHE A 25 -1.64 -0.94 -10.72
C PHE A 25 -3.16 -0.80 -10.79
N ASN A 26 -3.74 -0.98 -11.99
CA ASN A 26 -5.18 -0.91 -12.21
C ASN A 26 -5.98 -2.07 -11.55
N GLU A 27 -5.31 -3.16 -11.15
CA GLU A 27 -5.94 -4.27 -10.42
C GLU A 27 -6.11 -3.96 -8.92
N ALA A 28 -5.37 -2.97 -8.40
CA ALA A 28 -5.38 -2.62 -6.96
C ALA A 28 -6.64 -1.86 -6.49
N SER A 29 -7.57 -1.55 -7.40
CA SER A 29 -8.81 -0.80 -7.11
C SER A 29 -8.55 0.58 -6.47
N PHE A 30 -7.45 1.21 -6.85
CA PHE A 30 -7.14 2.60 -6.51
C PHE A 30 -7.88 3.57 -7.44
N PRO A 31 -8.08 4.84 -7.02
CA PRO A 31 -8.56 5.89 -7.91
C PRO A 31 -7.70 6.02 -9.18
N ASN A 32 -8.30 6.46 -10.28
CA ASN A 32 -7.60 6.56 -11.57
C ASN A 32 -6.43 7.53 -11.48
N GLU A 33 -6.59 8.66 -10.79
CA GLU A 33 -5.55 9.67 -10.63
C GLU A 33 -4.30 9.10 -9.95
N LEU A 34 -4.52 8.24 -8.93
CA LEU A 34 -3.42 7.57 -8.23
C LEU A 34 -2.79 6.48 -9.11
N THR A 35 -3.61 5.77 -9.88
CA THR A 35 -3.14 4.73 -10.81
C THR A 35 -2.27 5.33 -11.92
N ASP A 36 -2.68 6.46 -12.50
CA ASP A 36 -1.93 7.20 -13.52
C ASP A 36 -0.60 7.73 -12.96
N LEU A 37 -0.61 8.27 -11.74
CA LEU A 37 0.60 8.69 -11.05
C LEU A 37 1.60 7.54 -10.86
N LEU A 38 1.11 6.34 -10.53
CA LEU A 38 1.95 5.16 -10.38
C LEU A 38 2.57 4.75 -11.72
N TYR A 39 1.79 4.69 -12.80
CA TYR A 39 2.30 4.37 -14.14
C TYR A 39 3.29 5.41 -14.68
N ALA A 40 3.17 6.67 -14.29
CA ALA A 40 4.12 7.71 -14.67
C ALA A 40 5.52 7.54 -14.02
N LYS A 41 5.64 6.70 -12.98
CA LYS A 41 6.83 6.64 -12.11
C LYS A 41 7.40 5.23 -11.96
N PHE A 42 6.56 4.22 -12.11
CA PHE A 42 6.90 2.82 -11.91
C PHE A 42 6.32 1.98 -13.05
N GLN A 43 7.00 0.88 -13.38
CA GLN A 43 6.53 -0.01 -14.43
C GLN A 43 5.43 -0.96 -13.94
N LYS A 44 5.54 -1.44 -12.70
CA LYS A 44 4.62 -2.42 -12.10
C LYS A 44 4.74 -2.42 -10.57
N PRO A 45 3.75 -2.97 -9.85
CA PRO A 45 3.84 -3.16 -8.40
C PRO A 45 5.05 -4.01 -8.00
N THR A 46 5.65 -3.70 -6.85
CA THR A 46 6.65 -4.61 -6.26
C THR A 46 5.97 -5.83 -5.64
N VAL A 47 6.73 -6.91 -5.43
CA VAL A 47 6.21 -8.16 -4.83
C VAL A 47 5.43 -7.91 -3.53
N ILE A 48 5.95 -7.06 -2.63
CA ILE A 48 5.27 -6.78 -1.36
C ILE A 48 4.00 -5.96 -1.56
N GLN A 49 3.96 -5.07 -2.55
CA GLN A 49 2.79 -4.26 -2.90
C GLN A 49 1.70 -5.14 -3.54
N SER A 50 2.08 -6.01 -4.47
CA SER A 50 1.21 -7.01 -5.12
C SER A 50 0.41 -7.85 -4.12
N ILE A 51 1.02 -8.20 -2.99
CA ILE A 51 0.37 -8.96 -1.91
C ILE A 51 -0.38 -8.03 -0.95
N SER A 52 0.26 -6.96 -0.50
CA SER A 52 -0.25 -6.16 0.62
C SER A 52 -1.47 -5.32 0.24
N TRP A 53 -1.51 -4.76 -0.97
CA TRP A 53 -2.61 -3.89 -1.39
C TRP A 53 -3.97 -4.58 -1.38
N PRO A 54 -4.20 -5.72 -2.04
CA PRO A 54 -5.51 -6.36 -2.01
C PRO A 54 -5.91 -6.81 -0.59
N ILE A 55 -4.95 -7.18 0.28
CA ILE A 55 -5.23 -7.52 1.67
C ILE A 55 -5.66 -6.28 2.46
N ALA A 56 -4.89 -5.19 2.41
CA ALA A 56 -5.19 -3.95 3.11
C ALA A 56 -6.50 -3.31 2.61
N MET A 57 -6.73 -3.32 1.31
CA MET A 57 -7.97 -2.84 0.69
C MET A 57 -9.20 -3.69 1.05
N SER A 58 -9.00 -4.95 1.48
CA SER A 58 -10.07 -5.79 2.04
C SER A 58 -10.41 -5.46 3.51
N GLY A 59 -9.73 -4.48 4.11
CA GLY A 59 -9.93 -4.06 5.49
C GLY A 59 -9.40 -5.05 6.53
N ARG A 60 -8.47 -5.94 6.13
CA ARG A 60 -7.86 -6.93 7.03
C ARG A 60 -6.51 -6.48 7.55
N ASP A 61 -6.22 -6.89 8.78
CA ASP A 61 -4.90 -6.76 9.37
C ASP A 61 -3.88 -7.60 8.61
N ILE A 62 -2.67 -7.06 8.49
CA ILE A 62 -1.59 -7.66 7.73
C ILE A 62 -0.25 -7.42 8.41
N ILE A 63 0.60 -8.46 8.41
CA ILE A 63 2.01 -8.37 8.75
C ILE A 63 2.83 -8.56 7.48
N SER A 64 3.40 -7.48 6.95
CA SER A 64 4.20 -7.50 5.71
C SER A 64 5.71 -7.49 6.02
N ILE A 65 6.36 -8.64 5.85
CA ILE A 65 7.80 -8.80 6.10
C ILE A 65 8.55 -8.76 4.77
N ALA A 66 9.41 -7.77 4.60
CA ALA A 66 10.29 -7.65 3.42
C ALA A 66 11.52 -6.81 3.74
N LYS A 67 12.61 -6.97 2.96
CA LYS A 67 13.85 -6.18 3.11
C LYS A 67 13.64 -4.68 2.89
N THR A 68 14.57 -3.83 3.35
CA THR A 68 14.59 -2.39 3.00
C THR A 68 14.68 -2.22 1.48
N GLY A 69 14.02 -1.19 0.93
CA GLY A 69 13.95 -0.96 -0.52
C GLY A 69 12.95 -1.85 -1.28
N SER A 70 12.18 -2.70 -0.60
CA SER A 70 11.13 -3.53 -1.23
C SER A 70 9.85 -2.79 -1.61
N GLY A 71 9.71 -1.51 -1.25
CA GLY A 71 8.51 -0.72 -1.54
C GLY A 71 7.41 -0.81 -0.46
N LYS A 72 7.74 -1.26 0.76
CA LYS A 72 6.80 -1.32 1.91
C LYS A 72 6.10 0.00 2.20
N THR A 73 6.77 1.13 1.99
CA THR A 73 6.22 2.46 2.25
C THR A 73 4.93 2.71 1.45
N LEU A 74 4.96 2.52 0.12
CA LEU A 74 3.75 2.59 -0.71
C LEU A 74 2.75 1.45 -0.42
N ALA A 75 3.23 0.32 0.11
CA ALA A 75 2.37 -0.81 0.47
C ALA A 75 1.36 -0.45 1.57
N PHE A 76 1.75 0.38 2.56
CA PHE A 76 0.84 0.84 3.63
C PHE A 76 0.25 2.24 3.38
N ILE A 77 0.96 3.14 2.68
CA ILE A 77 0.46 4.51 2.45
C ILE A 77 -0.74 4.52 1.52
N LEU A 78 -0.68 3.83 0.37
CA LEU A 78 -1.72 3.96 -0.66
C LEU A 78 -3.09 3.47 -0.18
N PRO A 79 -3.21 2.32 0.51
CA PRO A 79 -4.48 1.93 1.13
C PRO A 79 -4.99 2.97 2.14
N GLY A 80 -4.10 3.61 2.91
CA GLY A 80 -4.45 4.68 3.85
C GLY A 80 -4.96 5.95 3.17
N ILE A 81 -4.36 6.36 2.05
CA ILE A 81 -4.84 7.48 1.23
C ILE A 81 -6.24 7.16 0.69
N VAL A 82 -6.42 5.99 0.07
CA VAL A 82 -7.73 5.58 -0.48
C VAL A 82 -8.79 5.41 0.61
N HIS A 83 -8.39 4.97 1.80
CA HIS A 83 -9.28 4.93 2.95
C HIS A 83 -9.74 6.33 3.35
N THR A 84 -8.84 7.32 3.36
CA THR A 84 -9.15 8.70 3.74
C THR A 84 -10.04 9.40 2.70
N THR A 85 -9.80 9.20 1.40
CA THR A 85 -10.62 9.83 0.34
C THR A 85 -12.06 9.32 0.30
N LYS A 86 -12.32 8.13 0.86
CA LYS A 86 -13.66 7.54 0.97
C LYS A 86 -14.41 7.95 2.24
N GLN A 87 -13.77 8.67 3.17
CA GLN A 87 -14.41 9.18 4.37
C GLN A 87 -15.03 10.55 4.15
N GLN A 88 -16.05 10.89 4.94
CA GLN A 88 -16.59 12.24 4.96
C GLN A 88 -15.53 13.24 5.46
N PRO A 89 -15.57 14.50 4.99
CA PRO A 89 -14.73 15.56 5.53
C PRO A 89 -14.84 15.63 7.06
N ARG A 90 -13.70 15.61 7.72
CA ARG A 90 -13.61 15.62 9.18
C ARG A 90 -13.77 17.03 9.74
N ALA A 91 -14.35 17.15 10.92
CA ALA A 91 -14.45 18.42 11.63
C ALA A 91 -13.08 18.84 12.20
N ARG A 92 -12.93 20.13 12.52
CA ARG A 92 -11.66 20.72 13.00
C ARG A 92 -11.06 20.05 14.26
N TYR A 93 -11.87 19.32 15.03
CA TYR A 93 -11.47 18.66 16.28
C TYR A 93 -11.44 17.13 16.18
N ASP A 94 -11.70 16.56 15.00
CA ASP A 94 -11.58 15.13 14.80
C ASP A 94 -10.10 14.73 14.68
N GLY A 95 -9.73 13.63 15.33
CA GLY A 95 -8.40 13.05 15.18
C GLY A 95 -8.12 12.52 13.77
N PRO A 96 -6.88 12.08 13.48
CA PRO A 96 -6.51 11.57 12.15
C PRO A 96 -7.31 10.31 11.78
N SER A 97 -7.61 10.15 10.48
CA SER A 97 -8.21 8.93 9.92
C SER A 97 -7.23 7.76 9.85
N VAL A 98 -5.96 8.07 9.64
CA VAL A 98 -4.86 7.12 9.48
C VAL A 98 -3.70 7.59 10.34
N LEU A 99 -3.14 6.67 11.13
CA LEU A 99 -1.96 6.91 11.96
C LEU A 99 -0.84 5.96 11.55
N VAL A 100 0.31 6.52 11.19
CA VAL A 100 1.53 5.77 10.89
C VAL A 100 2.54 6.02 12.01
N LEU A 101 2.93 4.97 12.73
CA LEU A 101 3.91 5.03 13.81
C LEU A 101 5.29 4.58 13.30
N LEU A 102 6.31 5.39 13.56
CA LEU A 102 7.67 5.16 13.07
C LEU A 102 8.68 5.34 14.21
N PRO A 103 9.78 4.56 14.21
CA PRO A 103 10.73 4.54 15.32
C PRO A 103 11.59 5.81 15.45
N THR A 104 11.74 6.61 14.38
CA THR A 104 12.58 7.81 14.38
C THR A 104 11.93 8.96 13.60
N ARG A 105 12.36 10.18 13.90
CA ARG A 105 11.84 11.40 13.26
C ARG A 105 12.24 11.47 11.79
N GLU A 106 13.45 11.06 11.47
CA GLU A 106 14.01 11.08 10.12
C GLU A 106 13.25 10.12 9.21
N LEU A 107 12.90 8.94 9.72
CA LEU A 107 12.07 8.00 8.98
C LEU A 107 10.64 8.54 8.80
N ALA A 108 10.11 9.26 9.78
CA ALA A 108 8.83 9.94 9.65
C ALA A 108 8.83 11.02 8.55
N GLN A 109 9.89 11.82 8.46
CA GLN A 109 10.06 12.80 7.40
C GLN A 109 10.16 12.15 6.02
N GLN A 110 10.93 11.07 5.88
CA GLN A 110 11.01 10.32 4.62
C GLN A 110 9.65 9.75 4.19
N VAL A 111 8.88 9.20 5.12
CA VAL A 111 7.53 8.69 4.83
C VAL A 111 6.58 9.84 4.45
N GLN A 112 6.68 10.98 5.13
CA GLN A 112 5.89 12.17 4.83
C GLN A 112 6.14 12.70 3.41
N GLU A 113 7.39 12.73 2.95
CA GLU A 113 7.73 13.09 1.56
C GLU A 113 7.04 12.17 0.54
N VAL A 114 6.95 10.87 0.83
CA VAL A 114 6.22 9.92 -0.02
C VAL A 114 4.71 10.21 -0.02
N ILE A 115 4.13 10.61 1.12
CA ILE A 115 2.72 10.98 1.19
C ILE A 115 2.44 12.20 0.30
N PHE A 116 3.24 13.27 0.43
CA PHE A 116 3.10 14.47 -0.41
C PHE A 116 3.29 14.20 -1.89
N PHE A 117 4.09 13.18 -2.23
CA PHE A 117 4.23 12.72 -3.60
C PHE A 117 2.96 12.03 -4.12
N CYS A 118 2.28 11.22 -3.30
CA CYS A 118 1.10 10.45 -3.69
C CYS A 118 -0.21 11.25 -3.68
N GLY A 119 -0.26 12.38 -2.98
CA GLY A 119 -1.41 13.27 -2.95
C GLY A 119 -1.14 14.55 -2.16
N PRO A 120 -1.91 15.62 -2.39
CA PRO A 120 -1.88 16.83 -1.57
C PRO A 120 -2.41 16.61 -0.15
#